data_AF-A0A3L7N1X7-F1
#
_entry.id   AF-A0A3L7N1X7-F1
#
_cell.length_a   1.000
_cell.length_b   1.000
_cell.length_c   1.000
_cell.angle_alpha   90.00
_cell.angle_beta   90.00
_cell.angle_gamma   90.00
#
_symmetry.space_group_name_H-M   'P 1'
#
loop_
_entity.id
_entity.type
_entity.pdbx_description
1 polymer ?
#
loop_
_entity_poly.entity_id
_entity_poly.type
_entity_poly.pdbx_seq_one_letter_code
_entity_poly.pdbx_strand_id
1 'polypeptide(L)' 'MSRVCYFTGAHTTSGNVIKRRGKAKYLGGVGIKTTSVKKRTFKPNL' A
#
# COMPACT_ATOMS: atom_id res chain seq x y z
N MET A 1 -15.28 7.60 17.39
CA MET A 1 -14.02 8.10 18.01
C MET A 1 -13.24 6.94 18.58
N SER A 2 -11.97 6.70 18.19
CA SER A 2 -11.01 5.91 19.01
C SER A 2 -9.63 5.71 18.35
N ARG A 3 -9.44 5.87 17.03
CA ARG A 3 -8.13 5.65 16.38
C ARG A 3 -7.64 6.84 15.56
N VAL A 4 -7.83 8.04 16.11
CA VAL A 4 -7.31 9.29 15.55
C VAL A 4 -6.42 9.90 16.63
N CYS A 5 -5.16 10.20 16.32
CA CYS A 5 -4.28 10.91 17.24
C CYS A 5 -4.88 12.28 17.56
N TYR A 6 -4.94 12.62 18.85
CA TYR A 6 -5.41 13.93 19.28
C TYR A 6 -4.49 15.08 18.81
N PHE A 7 -3.18 14.84 18.78
CA PHE A 7 -2.19 15.86 18.40
C PHE A 7 -1.95 15.96 16.89
N THR A 8 -1.84 14.81 16.19
CA THR A 8 -1.44 14.77 14.78
C THR A 8 -2.59 14.45 13.82
N GLY A 9 -3.77 14.08 14.32
CA GLY A 9 -4.89 13.64 13.47
C GLY A 9 -4.64 12.32 12.73
N ALA A 10 -3.51 11.65 12.98
CA ALA A 10 -3.16 10.41 12.30
C ALA A 10 -4.13 9.30 12.65
N HIS A 11 -4.60 8.57 11.65
CA HIS A 11 -5.61 7.54 11.82
C HIS A 11 -5.30 6.30 10.99
N THR A 12 -5.95 5.19 11.34
CA THR A 12 -5.80 3.95 10.57
C THR A 12 -6.42 4.12 9.18
N THR A 13 -5.60 4.06 8.14
CA THR A 13 -6.09 4.10 6.75
C THR A 13 -6.16 2.70 6.16
N SER A 14 -6.98 2.51 5.14
CA SER A 14 -7.04 1.25 4.39
C SER A 14 -6.35 1.41 3.04
N GLY A 15 -5.76 0.33 2.55
CA GLY A 15 -5.29 0.26 1.18
C GLY A 15 -4.96 -1.17 0.79
N ASN A 16 -4.16 -1.33 -0.26
CA ASN A 16 -3.88 -2.64 -0.83
C ASN A 16 -2.40 -3.03 -0.73
N VAL A 17 -2.15 -4.32 -0.58
CA VAL A 17 -0.87 -4.96 -0.89
C VAL A 17 -0.98 -5.44 -2.33
N ILE A 18 -0.21 -4.84 -3.22
CA ILE A 18 -0.16 -5.19 -4.64
C ILE A 18 1.14 -5.97 -4.87
N LYS A 19 1.02 -7.27 -5.12
CA LYS A 19 2.18 -8.07 -5.54
C LYS A 19 2.33 -7.96 -7.05
N ARG A 20 3.55 -7.68 -7.48
CA ARG A 20 3.90 -7.45 -8.88
C ARG A 20 5.10 -8.33 -9.26
N ARG A 21 5.13 -8.82 -10.50
CA ARG A 21 6.24 -9.61 -11.07
C ARG A 21 6.64 -9.07 -12.43
N GLY A 22 7.88 -9.35 -12.83
CA GLY A 22 8.44 -8.92 -14.13
C GLY A 22 9.21 -7.61 -14.04
N LYS A 23 10.02 -7.35 -15.08
CA LYS A 23 10.87 -6.16 -15.22
C LYS A 23 10.05 -5.00 -15.78
N ALA A 24 10.29 -3.79 -15.28
CA ALA A 24 9.62 -2.59 -15.75
C ALA A 24 9.94 -2.31 -17.23
N LYS A 25 8.95 -1.77 -17.97
CA LYS A 25 9.12 -1.44 -19.39
C LYS A 25 10.26 -0.46 -19.62
N TYR A 26 10.37 0.57 -18.77
CA TYR A 26 11.43 1.57 -18.87
C TYR A 26 12.84 1.01 -18.65
N LEU A 27 12.97 -0.18 -18.06
CA LEU A 27 14.24 -0.88 -17.89
C LEU A 27 14.52 -1.89 -19.02
N GLY A 28 13.80 -1.78 -20.16
CA GLY A 28 13.89 -2.74 -21.27
C GLY A 28 13.24 -4.09 -20.99
N GLY A 29 12.33 -4.16 -20.01
CA GLY A 29 11.54 -5.36 -19.72
C GLY A 29 10.23 -5.43 -20.51
N VAL A 30 9.62 -6.61 -20.60
CA VAL A 30 8.29 -6.81 -21.21
C VAL A 30 7.19 -6.05 -20.46
N GLY A 31 7.36 -5.84 -19.15
CA GLY A 31 6.47 -5.07 -18.29
C GLY A 31 6.13 -5.78 -16.99
N ILE A 32 5.74 -4.97 -16.00
CA ILE A 32 5.34 -5.45 -14.69
C ILE A 32 3.88 -5.93 -14.73
N LYS A 33 3.62 -7.15 -14.25
CA LYS A 33 2.27 -7.72 -14.11
C LYS A 33 1.88 -7.83 -12.65
N THR A 34 0.64 -7.47 -12.35
CA THR A 34 0.06 -7.64 -11.01
C THR A 34 -0.38 -9.08 -10.81
N THR A 35 0.10 -9.74 -9.77
CA THR A 35 -0.20 -11.15 -9.49
C THR A 35 -1.25 -11.34 -8.40
N SER A 36 -1.35 -10.41 -7.46
CA SER A 36 -2.41 -10.43 -6.45
C SER A 36 -2.62 -9.04 -5.86
N VAL A 37 -3.86 -8.79 -5.45
CA VAL A 37 -4.26 -7.58 -4.74
C VAL A 37 -5.01 -8.02 -3.49
N LYS A 38 -4.52 -7.65 -2.31
CA LYS A 38 -5.16 -7.94 -1.02
C LYS A 38 -5.38 -6.65 -0.23
N LYS A 39 -6.51 -6.52 0.47
CA LYS A 39 -6.75 -5.40 1.38
C LYS A 39 -5.81 -5.48 2.58
N ARG A 40 -5.30 -4.34 3.04
CA ARG A 40 -4.54 -4.16 4.28
C ARG A 40 -4.97 -2.88 5.00
N THR A 41 -4.67 -2.82 6.28
CA THR A 41 -4.81 -1.64 7.11
C THR A 41 -3.44 -1.07 7.43
N PHE A 42 -3.28 0.24 7.30
CA PHE A 42 -2.11 0.97 7.74
C PHE A 42 -2.40 1.54 9.12
N LYS A 43 -1.61 1.15 10.10
CA LYS A 43 -1.70 1.71 11.44
C LYS A 43 -0.73 2.89 11.55
N PRO A 44 -1.15 4.02 12.11
CA PRO A 44 -0.25 5.14 12.35
C PRO A 44 0.78 4.73 13.44
N ASN A 45 2.02 5.20 13.30
CA ASN A 45 3.07 5.03 14.31
C ASN A 45 2.96 6.20 15.30
N LEU A 46 2.11 6.02 16.31
CA LEU A 46 1.80 6.98 17.36
C LEU A 46 2.27 6.44 18.71
#